data_AF-A0A418XS80-F1
#
_entry.id   AF-A0A418XS80-F1
#
_cell.length_a   1.000
_cell.length_b   1.000
_cell.length_c   1.000
_cell.angle_alpha   90.00
_cell.angle_beta   90.00
_cell.angle_gamma   90.00
#
_symmetry.space_group_name_H-M   'P 1'
#
loop_
_entity.id
_entity.type
_entity.pdbx_description
1 polymer ?
#
loop_
_entity_poly.entity_id
_entity_poly.type
_entity_poly.pdbx_seq_one_letter_code
_entity_poly.pdbx_strand_id
1 'polypeptide(L)'
;MDTVIKENVLAVTRRGQSAVEATNFFRVALGLHYLAALMTNEAIDFKKVDRDYNRFIYQSIGRGHTITSVLQFMSGAKLVPVLESKRFLSSFAEHCPEVPVDSIPFLLSLNLSVAKKISGIDIAGPVLDWIERQKLPEAGAPVPRDVL
;
A
#
# COMPACT_ATOMS: atom_id res chain seq x y z
N MET A 1 9.84 0.73 -15.28
CA MET A 1 9.42 1.55 -14.13
C MET A 1 10.08 2.91 -14.23
N ASP A 2 9.26 3.96 -14.12
CA ASP A 2 9.65 5.38 -14.17
C ASP A 2 10.77 5.71 -13.16
N THR A 3 11.75 6.49 -13.58
CA THR A 3 12.89 6.92 -12.74
C THR A 3 12.42 7.80 -11.58
N VAL A 4 11.42 8.68 -11.80
CA VAL A 4 10.88 9.57 -10.77
C VAL A 4 10.25 8.76 -9.64
N ILE A 5 9.42 7.77 -9.97
CA ILE A 5 8.80 6.90 -8.96
C ILE A 5 9.87 6.15 -8.16
N LYS A 6 10.95 5.68 -8.81
CA LYS A 6 12.05 5.02 -8.08
C LYS A 6 12.73 5.97 -7.10
N GLU A 7 13.04 7.19 -7.53
CA GLU A 7 13.69 8.19 -6.69
C GLU A 7 12.81 8.60 -5.50
N ASN A 8 11.51 8.76 -5.73
CA ASN A 8 10.51 9.06 -4.70
C ASN A 8 10.41 7.94 -3.67
N VAL A 9 10.29 6.68 -4.11
CA VAL A 9 10.30 5.51 -3.21
C VAL A 9 11.58 5.45 -2.39
N LEU A 10 12.74 5.73 -3.00
CA LEU A 10 14.02 5.77 -2.28
C LEU A 10 14.09 6.96 -1.30
N ALA A 11 13.48 8.10 -1.61
CA ALA A 11 13.39 9.23 -0.71
C ALA A 11 12.58 8.89 0.55
N VAL A 12 11.43 8.21 0.40
CA VAL A 12 10.64 7.69 1.52
C VAL A 12 11.44 6.66 2.32
N THR A 13 12.12 5.73 1.63
CA THR A 13 12.95 4.69 2.25
C THR A 13 14.02 5.27 3.16
N ARG A 14 14.68 6.37 2.74
CA ARG A 14 15.72 7.06 3.51
C ARG A 14 15.21 7.74 4.78
N ARG A 15 13.89 7.85 4.98
CA ARG A 15 13.31 8.34 6.24
C ARG A 15 13.23 7.27 7.34
N GLY A 16 13.50 6.01 7.03
CA GLY A 16 13.61 4.97 8.05
C GLY A 16 14.81 5.21 8.98
N GLN A 17 14.63 5.04 10.29
CA GLN A 17 15.68 5.22 11.31
C GLN A 17 16.46 3.94 11.61
N SER A 18 16.06 2.81 11.03
CA SER A 18 16.76 1.53 11.10
C SER A 18 16.68 0.82 9.76
N ALA A 19 17.55 -0.17 9.54
CA ALA A 19 17.51 -0.99 8.32
C ALA A 19 16.16 -1.70 8.15
N VAL A 20 15.57 -2.18 9.25
CA VAL A 20 14.25 -2.83 9.24
C VAL A 20 13.17 -1.83 8.85
N GLU A 21 13.17 -0.65 9.45
CA GLU A 21 12.18 0.38 9.16
C GLU A 21 12.31 0.89 7.72
N ALA A 22 13.53 1.17 7.26
CA ALA A 22 13.80 1.59 5.89
C ALA A 22 13.29 0.53 4.88
N THR A 23 13.56 -0.76 5.15
CA THR A 23 13.06 -1.84 4.31
C THR A 23 11.52 -1.90 4.30
N ASN A 24 10.87 -1.68 5.44
CA ASN A 24 9.42 -1.66 5.51
C ASN A 24 8.84 -0.45 4.77
N PHE A 25 9.42 0.74 4.92
CA PHE A 25 9.02 1.94 4.18
C PHE A 25 9.16 1.74 2.68
N PHE A 26 10.26 1.14 2.23
CA PHE A 26 10.48 0.76 0.84
C PHE A 26 9.36 -0.16 0.33
N ARG A 27 9.06 -1.24 1.07
CA ARG A 27 8.00 -2.20 0.70
C ARG A 27 6.65 -1.51 0.56
N VAL A 28 6.26 -0.70 1.54
CA VAL A 28 4.94 -0.06 1.54
C VAL A 28 4.83 0.98 0.45
N ALA A 29 5.80 1.89 0.32
CA ALA A 29 5.79 2.91 -0.73
C ALA A 29 5.74 2.27 -2.13
N LEU A 30 6.60 1.27 -2.37
CA LEU A 30 6.63 0.59 -3.67
C LEU A 30 5.34 -0.18 -3.96
N GLY A 31 4.82 -0.90 -2.98
CA GLY A 31 3.60 -1.69 -3.15
C GLY A 31 2.36 -0.82 -3.36
N LEU A 32 2.30 0.37 -2.75
CA LEU A 32 1.23 1.35 -3.03
C LEU A 32 1.28 1.84 -4.48
N HIS A 33 2.46 2.16 -5.02
CA HIS A 33 2.59 2.47 -6.45
C HIS A 33 2.20 1.30 -7.35
N TYR A 34 2.58 0.08 -6.97
CA TYR A 34 2.20 -1.10 -7.73
C TYR A 34 0.69 -1.23 -7.80
N LEU A 35 0.00 -1.18 -6.66
CA LEU A 35 -1.45 -1.28 -6.59
C LEU A 35 -2.15 -0.14 -7.34
N ALA A 36 -1.64 1.09 -7.23
CA ALA A 36 -2.16 2.23 -7.99
C ALA A 36 -2.00 2.05 -9.50
N ALA A 37 -0.87 1.51 -9.97
CA ALA A 37 -0.66 1.23 -11.39
C ALA A 37 -1.63 0.16 -11.94
N LEU A 38 -2.12 -0.74 -11.08
CA LEU A 38 -3.14 -1.73 -11.45
C LEU A 38 -4.54 -1.14 -11.65
N MET A 39 -4.77 0.09 -11.18
CA MET A 39 -6.07 0.77 -11.27
C MET A 39 -6.26 1.57 -12.57
N THR A 40 -5.37 1.42 -13.54
CA THR A 40 -5.44 2.15 -14.82
C THR A 40 -6.48 1.55 -15.77
N ASN A 41 -7.07 2.40 -16.63
CA ASN A 41 -8.08 1.98 -17.62
C ASN A 41 -7.47 1.35 -18.88
N GLU A 42 -6.15 1.17 -18.93
CA GLU A 42 -5.44 0.63 -20.09
C GLU A 42 -5.23 -0.89 -19.95
N ALA A 43 -5.00 -1.58 -21.07
CA ALA A 43 -4.64 -2.99 -21.05
C ALA A 43 -3.28 -3.19 -20.38
N ILE A 44 -3.26 -3.82 -19.19
CA ILE A 44 -2.05 -4.01 -18.39
C ILE A 44 -1.29 -5.27 -18.83
N ASP A 45 -0.02 -5.10 -19.25
CA ASP A 45 0.93 -6.21 -19.34
C ASP A 45 1.52 -6.52 -17.96
N PHE A 46 0.82 -7.35 -17.19
CA PHE A 46 1.23 -7.74 -15.83
C PHE A 46 2.64 -8.33 -15.79
N LYS A 47 3.07 -9.09 -16.81
CA LYS A 47 4.41 -9.69 -16.83
C LYS A 47 5.50 -8.64 -16.94
N LYS A 48 5.26 -7.59 -17.73
CA LYS A 48 6.19 -6.46 -17.85
C LYS A 48 6.22 -5.65 -16.56
N VAL A 49 5.05 -5.34 -15.99
CA VAL A 49 4.94 -4.61 -14.71
C VAL A 49 5.69 -5.37 -13.60
N ASP A 50 5.37 -6.65 -13.39
CA ASP A 50 6.03 -7.47 -12.37
C ASP A 50 7.55 -7.51 -12.55
N ARG A 51 8.03 -7.65 -13.79
CA ARG A 51 9.47 -7.67 -14.09
C ARG A 51 10.15 -6.37 -13.70
N ASP A 52 9.52 -5.24 -14.01
CA ASP A 52 10.07 -3.92 -13.74
C ASP A 52 10.16 -3.64 -12.24
N TYR A 53 9.10 -3.98 -11.49
CA TYR A 53 9.10 -3.87 -10.03
C TYR A 53 10.11 -4.83 -9.40
N ASN A 54 10.15 -6.11 -9.81
CA ASN A 54 11.12 -7.08 -9.31
C ASN A 54 12.57 -6.67 -9.58
N ARG A 55 12.86 -6.08 -10.74
CA ARG A 55 14.19 -5.53 -11.05
C ARG A 55 14.57 -4.43 -10.06
N PHE A 56 13.66 -3.50 -9.79
CA PHE A 56 13.92 -2.41 -8.86
C PHE A 56 14.07 -2.89 -7.41
N ILE A 57 13.24 -3.84 -6.98
CA ILE A 57 13.34 -4.50 -5.67
C ILE A 57 14.72 -5.14 -5.50
N TYR A 58 15.15 -5.92 -6.49
CA TYR A 58 16.46 -6.58 -6.47
C TYR A 58 17.61 -5.58 -6.34
N GLN A 59 17.55 -4.48 -7.11
CA GLN A 59 18.58 -3.44 -7.09
C GLN A 59 18.60 -2.65 -5.76
N SER A 60 17.47 -2.53 -5.07
CA SER A 60 17.34 -1.66 -3.90
C SER A 60 17.52 -2.38 -2.57
N ILE A 61 16.92 -3.57 -2.43
CA ILE A 61 16.92 -4.33 -1.16
C ILE A 61 17.45 -5.75 -1.31
N GLY A 62 17.93 -6.13 -2.50
CA GLY A 62 18.67 -7.37 -2.72
C GLY A 62 17.82 -8.61 -2.98
N ARG A 63 18.50 -9.78 -2.91
CA ARG A 63 17.91 -11.11 -3.18
C ARG A 63 16.92 -11.51 -2.09
N GLY A 64 15.95 -12.34 -2.45
CA GLY A 64 14.92 -12.83 -1.53
C GLY A 64 13.69 -11.92 -1.40
N HIS A 65 13.63 -10.84 -2.19
CA HIS A 65 12.49 -9.95 -2.26
C HIS A 65 11.93 -9.91 -3.68
N THR A 66 10.61 -9.96 -3.77
CA THR A 66 9.82 -9.84 -4.99
C THR A 66 8.60 -8.97 -4.73
N ILE A 67 7.92 -8.54 -5.79
CA ILE A 67 6.64 -7.83 -5.67
C ILE A 67 5.61 -8.69 -4.93
N THR A 68 5.60 -10.01 -5.13
CA THR A 68 4.77 -10.93 -4.35
C THR A 68 5.08 -10.85 -2.85
N SER A 69 6.36 -10.85 -2.46
CA SER A 69 6.74 -10.73 -1.03
C SER A 69 6.38 -9.35 -0.44
N VAL A 70 6.40 -8.29 -1.26
CA VAL A 70 5.95 -6.94 -0.86
C VAL A 70 4.44 -6.96 -0.60
N LEU A 71 3.65 -7.52 -1.51
CA LEU A 71 2.20 -7.62 -1.36
C LEU A 71 1.80 -8.48 -0.16
N GLN A 72 2.52 -9.60 0.07
CA GLN A 72 2.37 -10.43 1.27
C GLN A 72 2.68 -9.65 2.56
N PHE A 73 3.75 -8.87 2.58
CA PHE A 73 4.06 -7.98 3.71
C PHE A 73 2.91 -6.99 3.95
N MET A 74 2.34 -6.42 2.88
CA MET A 74 1.22 -5.48 2.96
C MET A 74 -0.13 -6.13 3.32
N SER A 75 -0.20 -7.45 3.43
CA SER A 75 -1.36 -8.16 3.99
C SER A 75 -1.16 -8.54 5.46
N GLY A 76 0.02 -8.32 6.03
CA GLY A 76 0.39 -8.81 7.37
C GLY A 76 0.41 -7.74 8.45
N ALA A 77 0.34 -8.17 9.72
CA ALA A 77 0.33 -7.29 10.89
C ALA A 77 1.52 -6.32 10.97
N LYS A 78 2.68 -6.68 10.40
CA LYS A 78 3.88 -5.83 10.34
C LYS A 78 3.70 -4.55 9.52
N LEU A 79 2.65 -4.47 8.71
CA LEU A 79 2.28 -3.25 7.99
C LEU A 79 1.73 -2.17 8.94
N VAL A 80 0.96 -2.54 9.97
CA VAL A 80 0.22 -1.58 10.81
C VAL A 80 1.13 -0.51 11.43
N PRO A 81 2.30 -0.85 12.02
CA PRO A 81 3.22 0.18 12.54
C PRO A 81 3.75 1.16 11.47
N VAL A 82 3.82 0.75 10.20
CA VAL A 82 4.20 1.66 9.10
C VAL A 82 3.06 2.62 8.79
N LEU A 83 1.82 2.13 8.77
CA LEU A 83 0.62 2.94 8.54
C LEU A 83 0.35 3.92 9.70
N GLU A 84 0.73 3.56 10.92
CA GLU A 84 0.62 4.44 12.10
C GLU A 84 1.81 5.42 12.22
N SER A 85 2.84 5.27 11.38
CA SER A 85 4.01 6.14 11.40
C SER A 85 3.73 7.48 10.69
N LYS A 86 3.63 8.55 11.48
CA LYS A 86 3.55 9.93 10.96
C LYS A 86 4.70 10.26 10.00
N ARG A 87 5.90 9.72 10.27
CA ARG A 87 7.09 9.93 9.42
C ARG A 87 6.94 9.27 8.06
N PHE A 88 6.40 8.05 8.02
CA PHE A 88 6.09 7.40 6.75
C PHE A 88 5.05 8.20 5.97
N LEU A 89 3.90 8.49 6.59
CA LEU A 89 2.78 9.15 5.90
C LEU A 89 3.13 10.55 5.38
N SER A 90 3.81 11.37 6.19
CA SER A 90 4.26 12.69 5.76
C SER A 90 5.27 12.61 4.61
N SER A 91 6.26 11.73 4.73
CA SER A 91 7.25 11.54 3.67
C SER A 91 6.63 10.98 2.39
N PHE A 92 5.65 10.09 2.51
CA PHE A 92 4.96 9.52 1.37
C PHE A 92 4.11 10.58 0.66
N ALA A 93 3.37 11.41 1.41
CA ALA A 93 2.62 12.52 0.85
C ALA A 93 3.52 13.56 0.15
N GLU A 94 4.70 13.84 0.72
CA GLU A 94 5.67 14.79 0.15
C GLU A 94 6.27 14.27 -1.16
N HIS A 95 6.70 13.01 -1.19
CA HIS A 95 7.48 12.47 -2.31
C HIS A 95 6.65 11.70 -3.33
N CYS A 96 5.48 11.17 -2.96
CA CYS A 96 4.65 10.31 -3.82
C CYS A 96 3.23 10.88 -3.99
N PRO A 97 3.05 12.16 -4.37
CA PRO A 97 1.73 12.80 -4.43
C PRO A 97 0.78 12.17 -5.47
N GLU A 98 1.31 11.43 -6.44
CA GLU A 98 0.53 10.69 -7.43
C GLU A 98 -0.23 9.49 -6.85
N VAL A 99 0.10 9.06 -5.62
CA VAL A 99 -0.69 8.11 -4.84
C VAL A 99 -1.17 8.80 -3.56
N PRO A 100 -2.39 9.36 -3.58
CA PRO A 100 -2.93 10.06 -2.42
C PRO A 100 -3.00 9.19 -1.16
N VAL A 101 -2.66 9.75 0.01
CA VAL A 101 -2.65 9.03 1.30
C VAL A 101 -4.04 8.50 1.67
N ASP A 102 -5.09 9.24 1.33
CA ASP A 102 -6.49 8.84 1.54
C ASP A 102 -6.92 7.64 0.69
N SER A 103 -6.18 7.31 -0.38
CA SER A 103 -6.39 6.10 -1.19
C SER A 103 -5.82 4.83 -0.56
N ILE A 104 -4.94 4.94 0.44
CA ILE A 104 -4.24 3.78 1.05
C ILE A 104 -5.22 2.71 1.56
N PRO A 105 -6.30 3.03 2.30
CA PRO A 105 -7.25 2.00 2.77
C PRO A 105 -7.88 1.23 1.62
N PHE A 106 -8.21 1.90 0.51
CA PHE A 106 -8.77 1.26 -0.67
C PHE A 106 -7.75 0.35 -1.36
N LEU A 107 -6.52 0.82 -1.58
CA LEU A 107 -5.45 0.01 -2.20
C LEU A 107 -5.13 -1.25 -1.37
N LEU A 108 -5.09 -1.12 -0.04
CA LEU A 108 -4.90 -2.26 0.85
C LEU A 108 -6.08 -3.23 0.81
N SER A 109 -7.32 -2.73 0.73
CA SER A 109 -8.51 -3.57 0.57
C SER A 109 -8.47 -4.39 -0.73
N LEU A 110 -7.99 -3.80 -1.84
CA LEU A 110 -7.75 -4.53 -3.09
C LEU A 110 -6.71 -5.64 -2.92
N ASN A 111 -5.58 -5.33 -2.29
CA ASN A 111 -4.52 -6.31 -2.02
C ASN A 111 -5.05 -7.51 -1.20
N LEU A 112 -5.80 -7.23 -0.13
CA LEU A 112 -6.42 -8.27 0.69
C LEU A 112 -7.46 -9.09 -0.09
N SER A 113 -8.27 -8.45 -0.93
CA SER A 113 -9.26 -9.12 -1.78
C SER A 113 -8.61 -10.09 -2.77
N VAL A 114 -7.49 -9.69 -3.37
CA VAL A 114 -6.70 -10.56 -4.25
C VAL A 114 -6.06 -11.70 -3.45
N ALA A 115 -5.49 -11.42 -2.28
CA ALA A 115 -4.90 -12.44 -1.42
C ALA A 115 -5.93 -13.52 -1.04
N LYS A 116 -7.16 -13.14 -0.66
CA LYS A 116 -8.26 -14.08 -0.40
C LYS A 116 -8.64 -14.91 -1.62
N LYS A 117 -8.75 -14.29 -2.80
CA LYS A 117 -9.05 -15.02 -4.04
C LYS A 117 -8.00 -16.10 -4.36
N ILE A 118 -6.74 -15.83 -4.05
CA ILE A 118 -5.62 -16.76 -4.29
C ILE A 118 -5.56 -17.85 -3.20
N SER A 119 -5.70 -17.47 -1.93
CA SER A 119 -5.49 -18.38 -0.79
C SER A 119 -6.73 -19.21 -0.43
N GLY A 120 -7.93 -18.72 -0.78
CA GLY A 120 -9.21 -19.27 -0.31
C GLY A 120 -9.50 -19.00 1.17
N ILE A 121 -8.61 -18.31 1.89
CA ILE A 121 -8.73 -18.00 3.31
C ILE A 121 -9.42 -16.64 3.47
N ASP A 122 -10.28 -16.52 4.48
CA ASP A 122 -11.00 -15.28 4.74
C ASP A 122 -10.06 -14.13 5.15
N ILE A 123 -10.47 -12.89 4.83
CA ILE A 123 -9.70 -11.70 5.17
C ILE A 123 -10.02 -11.37 6.62
N ALA A 124 -9.08 -11.66 7.52
CA ALA A 124 -9.16 -11.25 8.91
C ALA A 124 -7.77 -10.81 9.40
N GLY A 125 -7.75 -9.91 10.39
CA GLY A 125 -6.55 -9.53 11.11
C GLY A 125 -6.19 -8.04 11.04
N PRO A 126 -5.03 -7.65 11.59
CA PRO A 126 -4.77 -6.27 12.00
C PRO A 126 -4.81 -5.23 10.89
N VAL A 127 -4.56 -5.62 9.63
CA VAL A 127 -4.65 -4.72 8.48
C VAL A 127 -6.10 -4.41 8.14
N LEU A 128 -7.00 -5.41 8.19
CA LEU A 128 -8.43 -5.19 7.97
C LEU A 128 -8.99 -4.29 9.09
N ASP A 129 -8.67 -4.59 10.35
CA ASP A 129 -9.08 -3.77 11.50
C ASP A 129 -8.57 -2.32 11.37
N TRP A 130 -7.37 -2.13 10.84
CA TRP A 130 -6.85 -0.79 10.55
C TRP A 130 -7.65 -0.08 9.46
N ILE A 131 -7.99 -0.77 8.36
CA ILE A 131 -8.80 -0.23 7.25
C ILE A 131 -10.19 0.17 7.76
N GLU A 132 -10.83 -0.66 8.57
CA GLU A 132 -12.17 -0.40 9.11
C GLU A 132 -12.20 0.83 10.01
N ARG A 133 -11.14 1.06 10.79
CA ARG A 133 -10.97 2.29 11.59
C ARG A 133 -10.81 3.57 10.76
N GLN A 134 -10.44 3.46 9.47
CA GLN A 134 -10.31 4.62 8.58
C GLN A 134 -11.65 4.99 7.91
N LYS A 135 -12.63 4.08 7.91
CA LYS A 135 -13.97 4.41 7.47
C LYS A 135 -14.56 5.34 8.53
N LEU A 136 -14.82 6.59 8.17
CA LEU A 136 -15.62 7.49 8.99
C LEU A 136 -16.89 6.72 9.43
N PRO A 137 -17.33 6.83 10.70
CA PRO A 137 -18.69 6.46 11.02
C PRO A 137 -19.57 7.18 10.02
N GLU A 138 -20.42 6.47 9.28
CA GLU A 138 -21.48 7.12 8.51
C GLU A 138 -22.14 8.14 9.45
N ALA A 139 -22.04 9.42 9.09
CA ALA A 139 -22.80 10.45 9.76
C ALA A 139 -24.25 9.97 9.76
N GLY A 140 -24.81 9.78 10.96
CA GLY A 140 -26.07 9.08 11.16
C GLY A 140 -27.11 9.46 10.13
N ALA A 141 -27.76 8.43 9.57
CA ALA A 141 -28.90 8.61 8.68
C ALA A 141 -29.85 9.67 9.27
N PRO A 142 -30.31 10.66 8.48
CA PRO A 142 -31.23 11.66 8.98
C PRO A 142 -32.48 10.93 9.50
N VAL A 143 -32.75 11.10 10.80
CA VAL A 143 -34.02 10.71 11.40
C VAL A 143 -35.12 11.37 10.57
N PRO A 144 -36.09 10.62 10.02
CA PRO A 144 -37.22 11.23 9.34
C PRO A 144 -37.87 12.23 10.28
N ARG A 145 -37.92 13.50 9.89
CA ARG A 145 -38.74 14.47 10.61
C ARG A 145 -40.19 14.03 10.41
N ASP A 146 -40.81 13.55 11.48
CA ASP A 146 -42.25 13.43 11.53
C ASP A 146 -42.84 14.82 11.23
N VAL A 147 -43.53 14.90 10.09
CA VAL A 147 -44.29 16.09 9.70
C VAL A 147 -45.59 16.02 10.47
N LEU A 148 -45.72 16.89 11.49
CA LEU A 148 -47.00 17.24 12.11
C LEU A 148 -47.79 18.17 11.18
#